data_AF-A0AAF0ZMV2-F1
#
_entry.id   AF-A0AAF0ZMV2-F1
#
_cell.length_a   1.000
_cell.length_b   1.000
_cell.length_c   1.000
_cell.angle_alpha   90.00
_cell.angle_beta   90.00
_cell.angle_gamma   90.00
#
_symmetry.space_group_name_H-M   'P 1'
#
loop_
_entity.id
_entity.type
_entity.pdbx_description
1 polymer ?
#
loop_
_entity_poly.entity_id
_entity_poly.type
_entity_poly.pdbx_seq_one_letter_code
_entity_poly.pdbx_strand_id
1 'polypeptide(L)'
;MTWISPANTFGRREFFALETLFKSHRKGCLIILSRTLDTPRGVTILNPLTELGYNVVSVTPELSFLFNRTPVETWYTDLKKGNKDPGEIPLAQNLSNLIRLAVLYKYGGVYLDTDFIILKDFSSLRNSIGAQSVSANGNWTRLNNAVLIFDRKHPLLYKFMEEFALSFDGNKWGQNGPYLVSRVVEKKYQLNFTVLPPISFYPVDWVRVSGFFMKLNTRTHSRWIDAKLSQLSGETYGVHLWNKRSSKIKIEKGSIIGRLISDHCLFCKDIYPS
;
A
#
# COMPACT_ATOMS: atom_id res chain seq x y z
N MET A 1 -1.64 0.13 -7.85
CA MET A 1 -1.34 1.15 -6.82
C MET A 1 -2.22 2.39 -7.05
N THR A 2 -2.35 3.30 -6.08
CA THR A 2 -3.09 4.56 -6.24
C THR A 2 -2.22 5.75 -5.89
N TRP A 3 -2.20 6.79 -6.73
CA TRP A 3 -1.49 8.04 -6.46
C TRP A 3 -2.37 9.25 -6.76
N ILE A 4 -2.79 9.99 -5.72
CA ILE A 4 -3.70 11.13 -5.85
C ILE A 4 -2.97 12.46 -5.66
N SER A 5 -1.73 12.43 -5.18
CA SER A 5 -0.90 13.63 -4.98
C SER A 5 -0.41 14.21 -6.33
N PRO A 6 0.02 15.48 -6.36
CA PRO A 6 0.63 16.08 -7.54
C PRO A 6 1.82 15.25 -8.09
N ALA A 7 1.97 15.17 -9.42
CA ALA A 7 3.02 14.36 -10.05
C ALA A 7 4.44 14.80 -9.67
N ASN A 8 4.66 16.09 -9.40
CA ASN A 8 5.95 16.61 -8.94
C ASN A 8 6.37 16.12 -7.55
N THR A 9 5.43 15.55 -6.78
CA THR A 9 5.70 14.95 -5.47
C THR A 9 5.97 13.46 -5.54
N PHE A 10 5.84 12.83 -6.73
CA PHE A 10 6.21 11.43 -6.94
C PHE A 10 7.74 11.37 -7.07
N GLY A 11 8.41 11.19 -5.94
CA GLY A 11 9.85 11.33 -5.82
C GLY A 11 10.60 10.01 -5.95
N ARG A 12 11.89 10.06 -5.60
CA ARG A 12 12.79 8.87 -5.61
C ARG A 12 12.28 7.74 -4.71
N ARG A 13 11.64 8.07 -3.58
CA ARG A 13 11.13 7.06 -2.62
C ARG A 13 9.96 6.27 -3.21
N GLU A 14 9.00 6.97 -3.79
CA GLU A 14 7.85 6.34 -4.44
C GLU A 14 8.30 5.58 -5.70
N PHE A 15 9.26 6.13 -6.45
CA PHE A 15 9.83 5.43 -7.60
C PHE A 15 10.56 4.15 -7.19
N PHE A 16 11.23 4.15 -6.04
CA PHE A 16 11.89 2.96 -5.51
C PHE A 16 10.90 1.83 -5.17
N ALA A 17 9.67 2.15 -4.74
CA ALA A 17 8.62 1.14 -4.60
C ALA A 17 8.36 0.42 -5.93
N LEU A 18 8.42 1.14 -7.06
CA LEU A 18 8.25 0.55 -8.38
C LEU A 18 9.44 -0.34 -8.76
N GLU A 19 10.67 0.11 -8.47
CA GLU A 19 11.88 -0.68 -8.74
C GLU A 19 11.85 -2.02 -8.02
N THR A 20 11.51 -2.01 -6.73
CA THR A 20 11.44 -3.23 -5.92
C THR A 20 10.31 -4.16 -6.35
N LEU A 21 9.17 -3.59 -6.75
CA LEU A 21 8.07 -4.35 -7.35
C LEU A 21 8.56 -5.13 -8.58
N PHE A 22 9.17 -4.44 -9.54
CA PHE A 22 9.62 -5.05 -10.80
C PHE A 22 10.84 -5.96 -10.63
N LYS A 23 11.69 -5.71 -9.64
CA LYS A 23 12.77 -6.64 -9.27
C LYS A 23 12.20 -8.00 -8.82
N SER A 24 11.13 -7.99 -8.04
CA SER A 24 10.45 -9.20 -7.56
C SER A 24 9.44 -9.78 -8.56
N HIS A 25 8.89 -8.97 -9.46
CA HIS A 25 7.86 -9.33 -10.43
C HIS A 25 8.24 -8.87 -11.85
N ARG A 26 9.30 -9.45 -12.42
CA ARG A 26 9.85 -9.00 -13.72
C ARG A 26 8.84 -8.98 -14.87
N LYS A 27 7.87 -9.88 -14.85
CA LYS A 27 6.80 -10.00 -15.86
C LYS A 27 5.46 -9.44 -15.38
N GLY A 28 5.42 -8.81 -14.20
CA GLY A 28 4.20 -8.23 -13.65
C GLY A 28 3.75 -7.01 -14.45
N CYS A 29 2.46 -6.67 -14.31
CA CYS A 29 1.88 -5.44 -14.86
C CYS A 29 1.49 -4.52 -13.71
N LEU A 30 1.96 -3.28 -13.74
CA LEU A 30 1.60 -2.27 -12.77
C LEU A 30 0.68 -1.23 -13.40
N ILE A 31 -0.52 -1.10 -12.83
CA ILE A 31 -1.41 0.03 -13.09
C ILE A 31 -1.35 0.97 -11.88
N ILE A 32 -1.02 2.23 -12.13
CA ILE A 32 -1.06 3.31 -11.15
C ILE A 32 -2.31 4.15 -11.42
N LEU A 33 -3.30 4.04 -10.52
CA LEU A 33 -4.53 4.82 -10.61
C LEU A 33 -4.24 6.25 -10.17
N SER A 34 -4.11 7.15 -11.14
CA SER A 34 -3.64 8.50 -10.89
C SER A 34 -3.98 9.45 -12.03
N ARG A 35 -4.76 10.49 -11.74
CA ARG A 35 -5.00 11.58 -12.69
C ARG A 35 -3.75 12.41 -12.94
N THR A 36 -2.89 12.55 -11.94
CA THR A 36 -1.72 13.43 -12.01
C THR A 36 -0.57 12.76 -12.78
N LEU A 37 -0.43 11.44 -12.67
CA LEU A 37 0.55 10.67 -13.45
C LEU A 37 0.01 10.25 -14.82
N ASP A 38 -1.29 10.28 -15.07
CA ASP A 38 -1.88 10.09 -16.41
C ASP A 38 -1.76 11.38 -17.24
N THR A 39 -0.52 11.84 -17.43
CA THR A 39 -0.13 13.07 -18.12
C THR A 39 1.24 12.87 -18.78
N PRO A 40 1.66 13.73 -19.74
CA PRO A 40 3.00 13.65 -20.33
C PRO A 40 4.13 13.69 -19.30
N ARG A 41 3.95 14.46 -18.21
CA ARG A 41 4.91 14.48 -17.09
C ARG A 41 5.01 13.13 -16.39
N GLY A 42 3.88 12.48 -16.14
CA GLY A 42 3.86 11.15 -15.54
C GLY A 42 4.48 10.09 -16.45
N VAL A 43 4.28 10.19 -17.76
CA VAL A 43 5.01 9.38 -18.75
C VAL A 43 6.52 9.60 -18.60
N THR A 44 7.00 10.84 -18.54
CA THR A 44 8.43 11.12 -18.29
C THR A 44 8.94 10.53 -16.98
N ILE A 45 8.15 10.61 -15.90
CA ILE A 45 8.52 10.03 -14.60
C ILE A 45 8.67 8.50 -14.71
N LEU A 46 7.75 7.83 -15.41
CA LEU A 46 7.74 6.36 -15.54
C LEU A 46 8.67 5.84 -16.65
N ASN A 47 9.12 6.71 -17.54
CA ASN A 47 9.92 6.38 -18.72
C ASN A 47 11.12 5.45 -18.45
N PRO A 48 11.91 5.64 -17.35
CA PRO A 48 13.03 4.75 -17.09
C PRO A 48 12.62 3.27 -16.96
N LEU A 49 11.44 2.98 -16.42
CA LEU A 49 10.94 1.61 -16.30
C LEU A 49 10.43 1.06 -17.65
N THR A 50 9.72 1.87 -18.42
CA THR A 50 9.18 1.44 -19.72
C THR A 50 10.29 1.23 -20.76
N GLU A 51 11.36 2.03 -20.73
CA GLU A 51 12.55 1.83 -21.58
C GLU A 51 13.28 0.51 -21.27
N LEU A 52 13.21 0.02 -20.03
CA LEU A 52 13.69 -1.31 -19.65
C LEU A 52 12.71 -2.45 -19.99
N GLY A 53 11.58 -2.13 -20.62
CA GLY A 53 10.56 -3.11 -21.03
C GLY A 53 9.60 -3.54 -19.90
N TYR A 54 9.57 -2.83 -18.78
CA TYR A 54 8.60 -3.13 -17.72
C TYR A 54 7.19 -2.59 -18.07
N ASN A 55 6.18 -3.40 -17.76
CA ASN A 55 4.78 -3.06 -18.00
C ASN A 55 4.24 -2.16 -16.88
N VAL A 56 4.42 -0.85 -17.01
CA VAL A 56 3.84 0.15 -16.10
C VAL A 56 3.02 1.18 -16.88
N VAL A 57 1.83 1.48 -16.37
CA VAL A 57 0.98 2.54 -16.91
C VAL A 57 0.26 3.29 -15.79
N SER A 58 0.10 4.59 -15.96
CA SER A 58 -0.77 5.42 -15.14
C SER A 58 -2.10 5.63 -15.86
N VAL A 59 -3.22 5.55 -15.13
CA VAL A 59 -4.57 5.72 -15.69
C VAL A 59 -5.42 6.54 -14.73
N THR A 60 -6.14 7.53 -15.25
CA THR A 60 -7.17 8.25 -14.50
C THR A 60 -8.37 7.33 -14.25
N PRO A 61 -8.71 6.98 -12.99
CA PRO A 61 -9.88 6.15 -12.73
C PRO A 61 -11.17 6.95 -12.95
N GLU A 62 -12.07 6.47 -13.80
CA GLU A 62 -13.45 6.96 -13.85
C GLU A 62 -14.24 6.31 -12.72
N LEU A 63 -14.50 7.08 -11.67
CA LEU A 63 -15.04 6.57 -10.41
C LEU A 63 -16.49 6.11 -10.55
N SER A 64 -17.30 6.76 -11.40
CA SER A 64 -18.70 6.36 -11.58
C SER A 64 -18.80 4.97 -12.21
N PHE A 65 -17.97 4.68 -13.21
CA PHE A 65 -17.82 3.37 -13.85
C PHE A 65 -17.26 2.34 -12.88
N LEU A 66 -16.23 2.70 -12.11
CA LEU A 66 -15.60 1.80 -11.15
C LEU A 66 -16.60 1.34 -10.07
N PHE A 67 -17.44 2.26 -9.58
CA PHE A 67 -18.40 2.00 -8.51
C PHE A 67 -19.76 1.50 -9.00
N ASN A 68 -20.05 1.57 -10.30
CA ASN A 68 -21.29 1.05 -10.89
C ASN A 68 -21.55 -0.41 -10.49
N ARG A 69 -22.77 -0.77 -10.10
CA ARG A 69 -23.16 -2.12 -9.64
C ARG A 69 -22.26 -2.63 -8.51
N THR A 70 -21.97 -1.76 -7.56
CA THR A 70 -21.31 -2.11 -6.29
C THR A 70 -22.05 -1.43 -5.12
N PRO A 71 -21.85 -1.89 -3.88
CA PRO A 71 -22.50 -1.30 -2.71
C PRO A 71 -22.25 0.20 -2.49
N VAL A 72 -21.19 0.75 -3.10
CA VAL A 72 -20.77 2.14 -2.91
C VAL A 72 -21.28 3.08 -4.00
N GLU A 73 -22.03 2.59 -4.98
CA GLU A 73 -22.58 3.40 -6.09
C GLU A 73 -23.45 4.55 -5.57
N THR A 74 -24.43 4.22 -4.71
CA THR A 74 -25.32 5.22 -4.11
C THR A 74 -24.55 6.16 -3.19
N TRP A 75 -23.67 5.61 -2.35
CA TRP A 75 -22.81 6.43 -1.46
C TRP A 75 -22.00 7.47 -2.24
N TYR A 76 -21.40 7.08 -3.37
CA TYR A 76 -20.62 8.00 -4.20
C TYR A 76 -21.50 9.03 -4.92
N THR A 77 -22.70 8.63 -5.33
CA THR A 77 -23.69 9.54 -5.91
C THR A 77 -24.13 10.59 -4.90
N ASP A 78 -24.40 10.20 -3.66
CA ASP A 78 -24.78 11.12 -2.58
C ASP A 78 -23.64 12.06 -2.21
N LEU A 79 -22.40 11.57 -2.18
CA LEU A 79 -21.20 12.41 -2.00
C LEU A 79 -21.11 13.48 -3.10
N LYS A 80 -21.27 13.12 -4.38
CA LYS A 80 -21.23 14.08 -5.50
C LYS A 80 -22.34 15.13 -5.43
N LYS A 81 -23.51 14.78 -4.89
CA LYS A 81 -24.66 15.68 -4.72
C LYS A 81 -24.55 16.57 -3.48
N GLY A 82 -23.56 16.37 -2.63
CA GLY A 82 -23.44 17.07 -1.35
C GLY A 82 -24.35 16.53 -0.24
N ASN A 83 -24.98 15.37 -0.46
CA ASN A 83 -25.86 14.71 0.52
C ASN A 83 -25.09 13.88 1.54
N LYS A 84 -23.79 13.68 1.34
CA LYS A 84 -22.90 12.97 2.25
C LYS A 84 -21.77 13.89 2.66
N ASP A 85 -21.60 14.09 3.96
CA ASP A 85 -20.47 14.83 4.53
C ASP A 85 -19.15 14.10 4.23
N PRO A 86 -18.19 14.73 3.53
CA PRO A 86 -16.87 14.14 3.29
C PRO A 86 -15.98 14.08 4.55
N GLY A 87 -16.32 14.85 5.58
CA GLY A 87 -15.58 14.99 6.84
C GLY A 87 -14.24 15.73 6.73
N GLU A 88 -13.53 15.81 7.85
CA GLU A 88 -12.28 16.57 8.02
C GLU A 88 -11.03 15.86 7.48
N ILE A 89 -11.02 14.52 7.45
CA ILE A 89 -9.90 13.76 6.88
C ILE A 89 -9.91 13.95 5.36
N PRO A 90 -8.77 14.26 4.71
CA PRO A 90 -8.72 14.56 3.29
C PRO A 90 -9.48 13.54 2.44
N LEU A 91 -10.46 14.01 1.67
CA LEU A 91 -11.33 13.15 0.86
C LEU A 91 -10.52 12.21 -0.06
N ALA A 92 -9.39 12.67 -0.59
CA ALA A 92 -8.47 11.85 -1.38
C ALA A 92 -8.00 10.57 -0.64
N GLN A 93 -7.74 10.66 0.68
CA GLN A 93 -7.35 9.51 1.48
C GLN A 93 -8.50 8.51 1.62
N ASN A 94 -9.71 9.01 1.88
CA ASN A 94 -10.92 8.18 1.96
C ASN A 94 -11.27 7.54 0.60
N LEU A 95 -11.16 8.28 -0.50
CA LEU A 95 -11.34 7.75 -1.84
C LEU A 95 -10.28 6.72 -2.20
N SER A 96 -9.02 6.88 -1.80
CA SER A 96 -7.98 5.86 -2.00
C SER A 96 -8.31 4.55 -1.27
N ASN A 97 -8.88 4.64 -0.05
CA ASN A 97 -9.37 3.47 0.69
C ASN A 97 -10.54 2.77 -0.02
N LEU A 98 -11.39 3.51 -0.73
CA LEU A 98 -12.50 2.92 -1.47
C LEU A 98 -12.07 2.34 -2.82
N ILE A 99 -11.27 3.10 -3.58
CA ILE A 99 -10.79 2.73 -4.92
C ILE A 99 -10.06 1.38 -4.88
N ARG A 100 -9.22 1.14 -3.86
CA ARG A 100 -8.49 -0.13 -3.74
C ARG A 100 -9.40 -1.34 -3.60
N LEU A 101 -10.52 -1.19 -2.88
CA LEU A 101 -11.51 -2.24 -2.70
C LEU A 101 -12.27 -2.48 -4.01
N ALA A 102 -12.73 -1.41 -4.65
CA ALA A 102 -13.52 -1.50 -5.87
C ALA A 102 -12.70 -2.05 -7.06
N VAL A 103 -11.44 -1.63 -7.22
CA VAL A 103 -10.57 -2.14 -8.29
C VAL A 103 -10.28 -3.61 -8.10
N LEU A 104 -9.92 -4.05 -6.88
CA LEU A 104 -9.75 -5.48 -6.61
C LEU A 104 -11.05 -6.26 -6.82
N TYR A 105 -12.20 -5.70 -6.46
CA TYR A 105 -13.47 -6.39 -6.69
C TYR A 105 -13.75 -6.57 -8.19
N LYS A 106 -13.49 -5.53 -8.99
CA LYS A 106 -13.75 -5.53 -10.44
C LYS A 106 -12.74 -6.35 -11.24
N TYR A 107 -11.47 -6.35 -10.85
CA TYR A 107 -10.37 -6.87 -11.67
C TYR A 107 -9.54 -7.97 -10.99
N GLY A 108 -9.61 -8.12 -9.66
CA GLY A 108 -8.75 -9.02 -8.91
C GLY A 108 -7.28 -8.57 -8.88
N GLY A 109 -6.41 -9.46 -8.40
CA GLY A 109 -4.97 -9.25 -8.36
C GLY A 109 -4.48 -8.70 -7.03
N VAL A 110 -3.51 -7.79 -7.09
CA VAL A 110 -2.83 -7.22 -5.92
C VAL A 110 -3.01 -5.71 -5.89
N TYR A 111 -3.46 -5.20 -4.76
CA TYR A 111 -3.34 -3.80 -4.41
C TYR A 111 -2.15 -3.57 -3.48
N LEU A 112 -1.42 -2.49 -3.71
CA LEU A 112 -0.35 -1.97 -2.86
C LEU A 112 -0.48 -0.45 -2.76
N ASP A 113 -0.23 0.09 -1.57
CA ASP A 113 0.12 1.50 -1.41
C ASP A 113 1.49 1.79 -2.05
N THR A 114 1.73 3.03 -2.45
CA THR A 114 2.94 3.44 -3.19
C THR A 114 4.19 3.54 -2.34
N ASP A 115 4.08 3.28 -1.04
CA ASP A 115 5.13 3.37 -0.03
C ASP A 115 5.47 1.98 0.55
N PHE A 116 5.41 0.95 -0.30
CA PHE A 116 5.93 -0.38 -0.01
C PHE A 116 7.31 -0.59 -0.62
N ILE A 117 8.19 -1.25 0.13
CA ILE A 117 9.39 -1.91 -0.42
C ILE A 117 9.05 -3.38 -0.61
N ILE A 118 9.09 -3.87 -1.85
CA ILE A 118 8.73 -5.26 -2.17
C ILE A 118 10.00 -6.12 -2.13
N LEU A 119 10.01 -7.13 -1.28
CA LEU A 119 11.18 -8.00 -1.07
C LEU A 119 11.04 -9.37 -1.75
N LYS A 120 9.81 -9.84 -1.98
CA LYS A 120 9.52 -11.15 -2.56
C LYS A 120 8.37 -11.11 -3.55
N ASP A 121 8.30 -12.12 -4.40
CA ASP A 121 7.15 -12.33 -5.27
C ASP A 121 5.91 -12.72 -4.45
N PHE A 122 4.73 -12.34 -4.93
CA PHE A 122 3.45 -12.63 -4.27
C PHE A 122 2.70 -13.78 -4.93
N SER A 123 3.34 -14.54 -5.83
CA SER A 123 2.66 -15.53 -6.67
C SER A 123 2.06 -16.69 -5.87
N SER A 124 2.63 -16.96 -4.69
CA SER A 124 2.13 -17.95 -3.72
C SER A 124 0.94 -17.46 -2.89
N LEU A 125 0.63 -16.16 -2.93
CA LEU A 125 -0.43 -15.56 -2.12
C LEU A 125 -1.73 -15.46 -2.91
N ARG A 126 -2.84 -15.77 -2.24
CA ARG A 126 -4.19 -15.66 -2.82
C ARG A 126 -5.18 -15.37 -1.71
N ASN A 127 -6.19 -14.52 -1.99
CA ASN A 127 -7.23 -14.13 -1.04
C ASN A 127 -6.66 -13.84 0.37
N SER A 128 -5.70 -12.93 0.44
CA SER A 128 -4.88 -12.67 1.61
C SER A 128 -4.92 -11.20 2.02
N ILE A 129 -4.91 -10.97 3.33
CA ILE A 129 -4.82 -9.66 3.97
C ILE A 129 -3.79 -9.71 5.10
N GLY A 130 -3.01 -8.65 5.28
CA GLY A 130 -2.01 -8.60 6.34
C GLY A 130 -2.55 -8.08 7.66
N ALA A 131 -2.17 -8.73 8.75
CA ALA A 131 -2.33 -8.18 10.10
C ALA A 131 -1.30 -7.08 10.34
N GLN A 132 -1.75 -5.88 10.67
CA GLN A 132 -0.88 -4.78 11.08
C GLN A 132 -0.32 -5.00 12.50
N SER A 133 -1.13 -5.56 13.40
CA SER A 133 -0.75 -5.79 14.79
C SER A 133 -1.38 -7.06 15.34
N VAL A 134 -0.76 -7.62 16.39
CA VAL A 134 -1.21 -8.80 17.12
C VAL A 134 -1.22 -8.53 18.63
N SER A 135 -2.04 -9.29 19.34
CA SER A 135 -2.06 -9.38 20.80
C SER A 135 -0.92 -10.28 21.32
N ALA A 136 -0.71 -10.30 22.63
CA ALA A 136 0.26 -11.18 23.28
C ALA A 136 0.03 -12.67 22.97
N ASN A 137 -1.22 -13.05 22.69
CA ASN A 137 -1.61 -14.44 22.40
C ASN A 137 -1.48 -14.79 20.89
N GLY A 138 -0.89 -13.91 20.08
CA GLY A 138 -0.69 -14.12 18.64
C GLY A 138 -1.91 -13.83 17.75
N ASN A 139 -3.09 -13.60 18.33
CA ASN A 139 -4.27 -13.18 17.57
C ASN A 139 -4.07 -11.76 17.02
N TRP A 140 -4.39 -11.55 15.74
CA TRP A 140 -4.38 -10.21 15.16
C TRP A 140 -5.36 -9.27 15.88
N THR A 141 -4.98 -8.00 16.01
CA THR A 141 -5.79 -6.93 16.64
C THR A 141 -6.17 -5.82 15.67
N ARG A 142 -5.42 -5.72 14.55
CA ARG A 142 -5.71 -4.79 13.47
C ARG A 142 -5.30 -5.43 12.15
N LEU A 143 -6.21 -5.45 11.20
CA LEU A 143 -5.89 -5.69 9.80
C LEU A 143 -5.70 -4.36 9.08
N ASN A 144 -4.99 -4.38 7.96
CA ASN A 144 -4.74 -3.18 7.18
C ASN A 144 -4.94 -3.46 5.68
N ASN A 145 -5.42 -2.45 4.97
CA ASN A 145 -5.78 -2.50 3.55
C ASN A 145 -4.75 -1.82 2.65
N ALA A 146 -3.54 -1.54 3.15
CA ALA A 146 -2.41 -1.01 2.38
C ALA A 146 -1.83 -2.06 1.41
N VAL A 147 -2.05 -3.34 1.69
CA VAL A 147 -1.85 -4.45 0.76
C VAL A 147 -3.05 -5.40 0.83
N LEU A 148 -3.55 -5.80 -0.33
CA LEU A 148 -4.67 -6.73 -0.46
C LEU A 148 -4.44 -7.61 -1.70
N ILE A 149 -4.56 -8.93 -1.54
CA ILE A 149 -4.39 -9.89 -2.63
C ILE A 149 -5.69 -10.67 -2.75
N PHE A 150 -6.48 -10.47 -3.79
CA PHE A 150 -7.79 -11.12 -3.89
C PHE A 150 -8.15 -11.46 -5.33
N ASP A 151 -8.88 -12.57 -5.47
CA ASP A 151 -9.54 -12.91 -6.71
C ASP A 151 -10.60 -11.86 -7.06
N ARG A 152 -10.85 -11.72 -8.36
CA ARG A 152 -11.94 -10.90 -8.88
C ARG A 152 -13.26 -11.34 -8.25
N LYS A 153 -14.08 -10.38 -7.84
CA LYS A 153 -15.39 -10.57 -7.19
C LYS A 153 -15.37 -11.34 -5.86
N HIS A 154 -14.22 -11.42 -5.18
CA HIS A 154 -14.18 -12.09 -3.88
C HIS A 154 -15.20 -11.48 -2.89
N PRO A 155 -16.08 -12.28 -2.24
CA PRO A 155 -17.19 -11.75 -1.42
C PRO A 155 -16.75 -10.85 -0.27
N LEU A 156 -15.55 -11.07 0.27
CA LEU A 156 -15.00 -10.23 1.34
C LEU A 156 -14.80 -8.77 0.89
N LEU A 157 -14.40 -8.54 -0.37
CA LEU A 157 -14.27 -7.19 -0.93
C LEU A 157 -15.62 -6.49 -1.06
N TYR A 158 -16.67 -7.25 -1.42
CA TYR A 158 -18.04 -6.74 -1.44
C TYR A 158 -18.48 -6.31 -0.03
N LYS A 159 -18.22 -7.16 0.98
CA LYS A 159 -18.51 -6.85 2.39
C LYS A 159 -17.75 -5.63 2.90
N PHE A 160 -16.50 -5.43 2.47
CA PHE A 160 -15.75 -4.20 2.77
C PHE A 160 -16.40 -2.96 2.16
N MET A 161 -16.86 -3.03 0.90
CA MET A 161 -17.57 -1.92 0.27
C MET A 161 -18.94 -1.64 0.92
N GLU A 162 -19.69 -2.67 1.33
CA GLU A 162 -20.94 -2.50 2.09
C GLU A 162 -20.67 -1.76 3.41
N GLU A 163 -19.68 -2.20 4.18
CA GLU A 163 -19.30 -1.56 5.44
C GLU A 163 -18.82 -0.12 5.20
N PHE A 164 -18.10 0.14 4.10
CA PHE A 164 -17.68 1.49 3.73
C PHE A 164 -18.90 2.40 3.54
N ALA A 165 -19.85 1.99 2.69
CA ALA A 165 -21.04 2.80 2.42
C ALA A 165 -21.89 3.04 3.68
N LEU A 166 -22.05 1.99 4.51
CA LEU A 166 -22.88 2.01 5.71
C LEU A 166 -22.28 2.84 6.84
N SER A 167 -20.98 2.70 7.09
CA SER A 167 -20.30 3.23 8.28
C SER A 167 -19.30 4.35 7.98
N PHE A 168 -19.34 4.90 6.75
CA PHE A 168 -18.47 5.99 6.34
C PHE A 168 -18.56 7.14 7.34
N ASP A 169 -17.40 7.48 7.89
CA ASP A 169 -17.23 8.65 8.74
C ASP A 169 -15.88 9.29 8.37
N GLY A 170 -15.98 10.40 7.66
CA GLY A 170 -14.84 11.16 7.15
C GLY A 170 -14.09 11.93 8.24
N ASN A 171 -14.59 11.98 9.47
CA ASN A 171 -13.97 12.72 10.57
C ASN A 171 -13.00 11.84 11.39
N LYS A 172 -13.05 10.51 11.23
CA LYS A 172 -12.23 9.57 12.01
C LYS A 172 -11.11 8.95 11.19
N TRP A 173 -9.87 9.21 11.58
CA TRP A 173 -8.70 8.64 10.91
C TRP A 173 -8.68 7.11 11.01
N GLY A 174 -8.50 6.44 9.86
CA GLY A 174 -8.45 4.97 9.76
C GLY A 174 -9.83 4.28 9.73
N GLN A 175 -10.90 4.99 10.09
CA GLN A 175 -12.27 4.45 10.19
C GLN A 175 -12.72 3.75 8.91
N ASN A 176 -12.36 4.33 7.76
CA ASN A 176 -12.74 3.86 6.41
C ASN A 176 -11.67 2.99 5.74
N GLY A 177 -10.61 2.61 6.48
CA GLY A 177 -9.49 1.82 5.99
C GLY A 177 -9.16 0.65 6.92
N PRO A 178 -8.06 0.67 7.69
CA PRO A 178 -7.67 -0.43 8.59
C PRO A 178 -8.77 -0.86 9.58
N TYR A 179 -9.51 0.10 10.15
CA TYR A 179 -10.56 -0.21 11.11
C TYR A 179 -11.77 -0.88 10.45
N LEU A 180 -12.13 -0.44 9.24
CA LEU A 180 -13.19 -1.03 8.44
C LEU A 180 -12.91 -2.49 8.11
N VAL A 181 -11.73 -2.79 7.54
CA VAL A 181 -11.41 -4.17 7.14
C VAL A 181 -11.32 -5.10 8.35
N SER A 182 -10.89 -4.58 9.51
CA SER A 182 -10.89 -5.34 10.75
C SER A 182 -12.32 -5.66 11.22
N ARG A 183 -13.20 -4.65 11.30
CA ARG A 183 -14.60 -4.85 11.72
C ARG A 183 -15.33 -5.88 10.86
N VAL A 184 -15.10 -5.86 9.54
CA VAL A 184 -15.75 -6.82 8.64
C VAL A 184 -15.23 -8.24 8.85
N VAL A 185 -13.93 -8.42 9.06
CA VAL A 185 -13.34 -9.75 9.32
C VAL A 185 -13.74 -10.26 10.73
N GLU A 186 -13.88 -9.39 11.72
CA GLU A 186 -14.39 -9.74 13.07
C GLU A 186 -15.81 -10.32 13.06
N LYS A 187 -16.62 -10.02 12.02
CA LYS A 187 -17.96 -10.61 11.85
C LYS A 187 -17.91 -12.11 11.50
N LYS A 188 -16.73 -12.70 11.31
CA LYS A 188 -16.48 -14.15 11.11
C LYS A 188 -17.35 -14.79 10.02
N TYR A 189 -17.49 -14.12 8.88
CA TYR A 189 -18.08 -14.76 7.70
C TYR A 189 -17.27 -16.00 7.31
N GLN A 190 -17.95 -17.09 6.93
CA GLN A 190 -17.33 -18.32 6.43
C GLN A 190 -16.84 -18.12 4.98
N LEU A 191 -15.81 -17.29 4.81
CA LEU A 191 -15.20 -16.97 3.51
C LEU A 191 -13.76 -17.50 3.46
N ASN A 192 -13.33 -17.94 2.27
CA ASN A 192 -11.99 -18.47 2.08
C ASN A 192 -10.97 -17.35 1.89
N PHE A 193 -10.25 -16.99 2.96
CA PHE A 193 -9.14 -16.05 2.90
C PHE A 193 -8.12 -16.32 4.02
N THR A 194 -6.92 -15.78 3.87
CA THR A 194 -5.83 -15.92 4.85
C THR A 194 -5.48 -14.57 5.46
N VAL A 195 -5.38 -14.53 6.79
CA VAL A 195 -4.75 -13.42 7.50
C VAL A 195 -3.27 -13.74 7.65
N LEU A 196 -2.41 -12.97 6.98
CA LEU A 196 -0.97 -13.11 7.07
C LEU A 196 -0.42 -12.40 8.32
N PRO A 197 0.60 -12.96 9.00
CA PRO A 197 1.15 -12.35 10.21
C PRO A 197 1.86 -11.02 9.90
N PRO A 198 2.04 -10.13 10.89
CA PRO A 198 2.64 -8.81 10.67
C PRO A 198 3.99 -8.83 9.98
N ILE A 199 4.84 -9.84 10.24
CA ILE A 199 6.16 -9.95 9.60
C ILE A 199 6.11 -10.01 8.06
N SER A 200 4.96 -10.41 7.49
CA SER A 200 4.77 -10.52 6.04
C SER A 200 4.79 -9.17 5.33
N PHE A 201 4.17 -8.14 5.92
CA PHE A 201 3.94 -6.83 5.27
C PHE A 201 4.14 -5.61 6.17
N TYR A 202 4.04 -5.81 7.49
CA TYR A 202 4.11 -4.80 8.54
C TYR A 202 5.17 -5.18 9.59
N PRO A 203 6.45 -5.41 9.19
CA PRO A 203 7.50 -5.88 10.10
C PRO A 203 7.95 -4.81 11.12
N VAL A 204 7.38 -3.61 11.03
CA VAL A 204 7.54 -2.48 11.94
C VAL A 204 6.24 -1.68 12.03
N ASP A 205 5.85 -1.33 13.25
CA ASP A 205 4.70 -0.48 13.50
C ASP A 205 4.97 0.98 13.11
N TRP A 206 3.91 1.71 12.74
CA TRP A 206 3.97 3.10 12.31
C TRP A 206 4.59 4.06 13.35
N VAL A 207 4.54 3.73 14.65
CA VAL A 207 5.20 4.50 15.72
C VAL A 207 6.72 4.31 15.70
N ARG A 208 7.20 3.11 15.33
CA ARG A 208 8.62 2.74 15.36
C ARG A 208 9.30 2.77 13.99
N VAL A 209 8.57 3.10 12.93
CA VAL A 209 9.08 3.08 11.55
C VAL A 209 10.29 4.00 11.36
N SER A 210 10.39 5.10 12.11
CA SER A 210 11.54 6.02 12.05
C SER A 210 12.87 5.31 12.28
N GLY A 211 12.90 4.29 13.15
CA GLY A 211 14.10 3.50 13.43
C GLY A 211 14.66 2.77 12.20
N PHE A 212 13.85 2.52 11.16
CA PHE A 212 14.34 1.90 9.93
C PHE A 212 15.12 2.88 9.03
N PHE A 213 14.94 4.18 9.23
CA PHE A 213 15.59 5.24 8.44
C PHE A 213 16.91 5.72 9.07
N MET A 214 17.17 5.35 10.32
CA MET A 214 18.31 5.80 11.11
C MET A 214 19.42 4.75 11.16
N LYS A 215 20.66 5.22 11.33
CA LYS A 215 21.86 4.44 11.62
C LYS A 215 22.66 5.15 12.70
N LEU A 216 22.53 4.68 13.94
CA LEU A 216 23.41 5.09 15.03
C LEU A 216 24.80 4.43 14.90
N ASN A 217 25.87 5.20 15.14
CA ASN A 217 27.27 4.75 15.09
C ASN A 217 27.66 3.92 16.33
N THR A 218 26.86 2.90 16.66
CA THR A 218 27.17 1.97 17.75
C THR A 218 27.21 0.53 17.24
N ARG A 219 28.06 -0.30 17.87
CA ARG A 219 28.19 -1.72 17.53
C ARG A 219 26.87 -2.48 17.73
N THR A 220 26.16 -2.18 18.82
CA THR A 220 24.86 -2.81 19.14
C THR A 220 23.81 -2.49 18.10
N HIS A 221 23.74 -1.22 17.66
CA HIS A 221 22.78 -0.83 16.63
C HIS A 221 23.11 -1.44 15.27
N SER A 222 24.39 -1.56 14.92
CA SER A 222 24.82 -2.24 13.69
C SER A 222 24.39 -3.72 13.69
N ARG A 223 24.61 -4.44 14.80
CA ARG A 223 24.15 -5.84 14.94
C ARG A 223 22.64 -5.97 14.84
N TRP A 224 21.88 -5.00 15.38
CA TRP A 224 20.43 -4.97 15.25
C TRP A 224 19.99 -4.76 13.79
N ILE A 225 20.63 -3.85 13.05
CA ILE A 225 20.35 -3.65 11.62
C ILE A 225 20.58 -4.95 10.85
N ASP A 226 21.73 -5.60 11.04
CA ASP A 226 22.07 -6.84 10.33
C ASP A 226 21.09 -7.97 10.66
N ALA A 227 20.75 -8.14 11.95
CA ALA A 227 19.75 -9.12 12.37
C ALA A 227 18.36 -8.83 11.76
N LYS A 228 17.98 -7.54 11.70
CA LYS A 228 16.68 -7.16 11.13
C LYS A 228 16.66 -7.38 9.62
N LEU A 229 17.72 -7.04 8.88
CA LEU A 229 17.83 -7.31 7.45
C LEU A 229 17.76 -8.81 7.15
N SER A 230 18.42 -9.64 7.96
CA SER A 230 18.33 -11.11 7.85
C SER A 230 16.91 -11.64 8.08
N GLN A 231 16.20 -11.10 9.08
CA GLN A 231 14.79 -11.45 9.30
C GLN A 231 13.91 -11.07 8.09
N LEU A 232 14.10 -9.86 7.56
CA LEU A 232 13.31 -9.34 6.44
C LEU A 232 13.51 -10.16 5.16
N SER A 233 14.74 -10.58 4.86
CA SER A 233 15.01 -11.42 3.67
C SER A 233 14.37 -12.82 3.78
N GLY A 234 14.20 -13.33 5.01
CA GLY A 234 13.63 -14.65 5.30
C GLY A 234 12.10 -14.71 5.24
N GLU A 235 11.39 -13.79 5.89
CA GLU A 235 9.94 -13.95 6.16
C GLU A 235 9.05 -12.88 5.51
N THR A 236 9.63 -11.78 5.04
CA THR A 236 8.87 -10.60 4.63
C THR A 236 8.65 -10.55 3.12
N TYR A 237 7.40 -10.34 2.71
CA TYR A 237 7.03 -10.08 1.32
C TYR A 237 7.20 -8.61 0.95
N GLY A 238 6.85 -7.71 1.87
CA GLY A 238 7.11 -6.28 1.69
C GLY A 238 7.15 -5.50 2.99
N VAL A 239 7.67 -4.27 2.94
CA VAL A 239 7.78 -3.37 4.09
C VAL A 239 6.95 -2.12 3.81
N HIS A 240 5.85 -1.93 4.53
CA HIS A 240 5.07 -0.69 4.49
C HIS A 240 5.80 0.44 5.23
N LEU A 241 6.02 1.57 4.56
CA LEU A 241 6.81 2.68 5.10
C LEU A 241 5.99 3.73 5.85
N TRP A 242 4.66 3.71 5.77
CA TRP A 242 3.79 4.67 6.46
C TRP A 242 4.13 6.12 6.11
N ASN A 243 4.12 6.51 4.83
CA ASN A 243 4.63 7.79 4.33
C ASN A 243 4.03 9.03 5.02
N LYS A 244 2.82 8.94 5.56
CA LYS A 244 2.24 10.00 6.42
C LYS A 244 3.13 10.34 7.62
N ARG A 245 3.92 9.37 8.11
CA ARG A 245 4.87 9.48 9.23
C ARG A 245 6.33 9.57 8.76
N SER A 246 6.70 8.86 7.70
CA SER A 246 8.10 8.68 7.32
C SER A 246 8.60 9.54 6.15
N SER A 247 7.71 10.15 5.35
CA SER A 247 8.09 10.88 4.13
C SER A 247 9.12 11.98 4.35
N LYS A 248 9.11 12.63 5.53
CA LYS A 248 10.04 13.72 5.89
C LYS A 248 11.35 13.26 6.54
N ILE A 249 11.47 11.98 6.91
CA ILE A 249 12.64 11.45 7.63
C ILE A 249 13.75 11.17 6.63
N LYS A 250 14.95 11.77 6.76
CA LYS A 250 16.10 11.49 5.87
C LYS A 250 16.49 10.01 5.98
N ILE A 251 16.78 9.37 4.84
CA ILE A 251 17.30 7.99 4.82
C ILE A 251 18.80 8.06 5.09
N GLU A 252 19.26 7.57 6.24
CA GLU A 252 20.67 7.56 6.58
C GLU A 252 21.40 6.41 5.87
N LYS A 253 22.64 6.66 5.43
CA LYS A 253 23.46 5.67 4.75
C LYS A 253 23.77 4.50 5.67
N GLY A 254 23.37 3.30 5.25
CA GLY A 254 23.50 2.07 6.03
C GLY A 254 22.41 1.83 7.07
N SER A 255 21.36 2.67 7.12
CA SER A 255 20.10 2.31 7.79
C SER A 255 19.43 1.10 7.12
N ILE A 256 18.41 0.52 7.75
CA ILE A 256 17.66 -0.61 7.16
C ILE A 256 17.10 -0.22 5.79
N ILE A 257 16.37 0.90 5.68
CA ILE A 257 15.85 1.36 4.38
C ILE A 257 16.98 1.68 3.41
N GLY A 258 18.05 2.33 3.89
CA GLY A 258 19.21 2.64 3.05
C GLY A 258 19.88 1.38 2.46
N ARG A 259 19.92 0.28 3.21
CA ARG A 259 20.44 -1.02 2.75
C ARG A 259 19.46 -1.72 1.81
N LEU A 260 18.17 -1.76 2.14
CA LEU A 260 17.14 -2.30 1.24
C LEU A 260 17.14 -1.55 -0.11
N ILE A 261 17.33 -0.24 -0.12
CA ILE A 261 17.47 0.52 -1.37
C ILE A 261 18.69 0.11 -2.16
N SER A 262 19.85 0.07 -1.51
CA SER A 262 21.10 -0.34 -2.15
C SER A 262 21.04 -1.76 -2.72
N ASP A 263 20.37 -2.67 -2.03
CA ASP A 263 20.34 -4.09 -2.39
C ASP A 263 19.25 -4.38 -3.45
N HIS A 264 18.23 -3.53 -3.57
CA HIS A 264 17.05 -3.77 -4.42
C HIS A 264 16.80 -2.72 -5.53
N CYS A 265 17.64 -1.70 -5.67
CA CYS A 265 17.52 -0.74 -6.77
C CYS A 265 17.71 -1.40 -8.14
N LEU A 266 16.98 -0.88 -9.14
CA LEU A 266 17.25 -1.09 -10.57
C LEU A 266 18.14 0.03 -11.10
N PHE A 267 17.93 1.26 -10.59
CA PHE A 267 18.68 2.47 -10.93
C PHE A 267 19.42 2.99 -9.69
N CYS A 268 20.58 2.42 -9.39
CA CYS A 268 21.30 2.67 -8.13
C CYS A 268 22.03 4.03 -8.03
N LYS A 269 21.71 5.00 -8.90
CA LYS A 269 22.24 6.37 -8.82
C LYS A 269 21.46 7.17 -7.77
N ASP A 270 22.15 8.05 -7.05
CA ASP A 270 21.58 9.04 -6.11
C ASP A 270 20.64 8.44 -5.04
N ILE A 271 21.00 7.28 -4.49
CA ILE A 271 20.24 6.57 -3.44
C ILE A 271 20.04 7.45 -2.20
N TYR A 272 21.02 8.29 -1.90
CA TYR A 272 20.97 9.26 -0.80
C TYR A 272 20.88 10.65 -1.44
N PRO A 273 19.75 11.36 -1.30
CA PRO A 273 19.72 12.76 -1.71
C PRO A 273 20.73 13.53 -0.86
N SER A 274 21.53 14.36 -1.53
CA SER A 274 22.47 15.32 -0.93
C SER A 274 21.82 16.02 0.27
#